data_AF-A0A969CE15-F1
#
_entry.id   AF-A0A969CE15-F1
#
_cell.length_a   1.000
_cell.length_b   1.000
_cell.length_c   1.000
_cell.angle_alpha   90.00
_cell.angle_beta   90.00
_cell.angle_gamma   90.00
#
_symmetry.space_group_name_H-M   'P 1'
#
loop_
_entity.id
_entity.type
_entity.pdbx_description
1 polymer ?
#
loop_
_entity_poly.entity_id
_entity_poly.type
_entity_poly.pdbx_seq_one_letter_code
_entity_poly.pdbx_strand_id
1 'polypeptide(L)' 'MGFADLSPAEIAEDFNVPVEDVLRLCDELEIAYKHPQTRLALEDVKAIMLALEKRQKSKLLAD' A
#
# COMPACT_ATOMS: atom_id res chain seq x y z
N MET A 1 2.59 -8.90 -17.79
CA MET A 1 2.58 -8.14 -16.52
C MET A 1 2.26 -9.13 -15.40
N GLY A 2 3.17 -9.34 -14.44
CA GLY A 2 2.93 -10.23 -13.31
C GLY A 2 2.14 -9.51 -12.22
N PHE A 3 1.15 -10.18 -11.62
CA PHE A 3 0.56 -9.73 -10.37
C PHE A 3 1.56 -9.97 -9.25
N ALA A 4 1.64 -9.06 -8.28
CA ALA A 4 2.32 -9.39 -7.04
C ALA A 4 1.49 -10.45 -6.29
N ASP A 5 2.15 -11.36 -5.58
CA ASP A 5 1.45 -12.29 -4.68
C ASP A 5 1.02 -11.60 -3.37
N LEU A 6 1.10 -10.26 -3.32
CA LEU A 6 0.83 -9.43 -2.15
C LEU A 6 -0.55 -8.76 -2.29
N SER A 7 -1.31 -8.82 -1.21
CA SER A 7 -2.62 -8.16 -1.08
C SER A 7 -2.51 -6.91 -0.19
N PRO A 8 -3.46 -5.97 -0.27
CA PRO A 8 -3.47 -4.78 0.59
C PRO A 8 -3.36 -5.11 2.10
N ALA A 9 -3.96 -6.22 2.54
CA ALA A 9 -3.86 -6.69 3.92
C ALA A 9 -2.43 -7.08 4.31
N GLU A 10 -1.74 -7.85 3.45
CA GLU A 10 -0.34 -8.26 3.66
C GLU A 10 0.58 -7.03 3.76
N ILE A 11 0.37 -6.04 2.87
CA ILE A 11 1.15 -4.79 2.89
C ILE A 11 0.87 -4.00 4.18
N ALA A 12 -0.39 -3.96 4.63
CA ALA A 12 -0.76 -3.29 5.87
C ALA A 12 -0.08 -3.94 7.08
N GLU A 13 -0.05 -5.27 7.15
CA GLU A 13 0.64 -6.01 8.20
C GLU A 13 2.16 -5.77 8.18
N ASP A 14 2.80 -5.84 7.00
CA ASP A 14 4.24 -5.65 6.84
C ASP A 14 4.69 -4.25 7.29
N PHE A 15 3.91 -3.22 6.95
CA PHE A 15 4.17 -1.83 7.33
C PHE A 15 3.64 -1.46 8.72
N ASN A 16 2.97 -2.39 9.41
CA ASN A 16 2.31 -2.17 10.69
C ASN A 16 1.34 -0.98 10.68
N VAL A 17 0.63 -0.80 9.57
CA VAL A 17 -0.37 0.26 9.35
C VAL A 17 -1.76 -0.35 9.24
N PRO A 18 -2.84 0.40 9.53
CA PRO A 18 -4.18 -0.09 9.29
C PRO A 18 -4.43 -0.30 7.79
N VAL A 19 -5.17 -1.35 7.44
CA VAL A 19 -5.56 -1.63 6.04
C VAL A 19 -6.34 -0.48 5.41
N GLU A 20 -7.02 0.33 6.23
CA GLU A 20 -7.68 1.57 5.80
C GLU A 20 -6.70 2.60 5.21
N ASP A 21 -5.49 2.73 5.76
CA ASP A 21 -4.47 3.61 5.21
C ASP A 21 -4.01 3.11 3.83
N VAL A 22 -3.86 1.79 3.68
CA VAL A 22 -3.51 1.16 2.40
C VAL A 22 -4.64 1.33 1.39
N LEU A 23 -5.90 1.12 1.79
CA LEU A 23 -7.06 1.32 0.93
C LEU A 23 -7.24 2.78 0.52
N ARG A 24 -6.93 3.74 1.40
CA ARG A 24 -6.90 5.17 1.06
C ARG A 24 -5.82 5.47 0.04
N LEU A 25 -4.63 4.89 0.19
CA LEU A 25 -3.57 5.01 -0.82
C LEU A 25 -3.99 4.38 -2.16
N CYS A 26 -4.68 3.25 -2.14
CA CYS A 26 -5.27 2.69 -3.36
C CYS A 26 -6.24 3.68 -4.01
N ASP A 27 -7.08 4.37 -3.25
CA ASP A 27 -8.00 5.37 -3.78
C ASP A 27 -7.27 6.62 -4.32
N GLU A 28 -6.25 7.12 -3.61
CA GLU A 28 -5.41 8.24 -4.08
C GLU A 28 -4.59 7.91 -5.34
N LEU A 29 -4.21 6.66 -5.53
CA LEU A 29 -3.45 6.16 -6.68
C LEU A 29 -4.37 5.72 -7.84
N GLU A 30 -5.69 5.92 -7.72
CA GLU A 30 -6.70 5.47 -8.69
C GLU A 30 -6.64 3.96 -8.98
N ILE A 31 -6.23 3.16 -7.98
CA ILE A 31 -6.13 1.71 -8.06
C ILE A 31 -7.54 1.11 -7.93
N ALA A 32 -8.03 0.47 -8.99
CA ALA A 32 -9.37 -0.09 -9.06
C ALA A 32 -9.64 -1.23 -8.06
N TYR A 33 -8.60 -1.86 -7.51
CA TYR A 33 -8.68 -3.00 -6.62
C TYR A 33 -8.96 -2.59 -5.17
N LYS A 34 -10.24 -2.44 -4.83
CA LYS A 34 -10.72 -2.02 -3.49
C LYS A 34 -10.85 -3.17 -2.48
N HIS A 35 -10.42 -4.38 -2.83
CA HIS A 35 -10.58 -5.55 -1.97
C HIS A 35 -9.26 -5.91 -1.28
N PRO A 36 -9.26 -6.10 0.06
CA PRO A 36 -8.05 -6.38 0.84
C PRO A 36 -7.39 -7.73 0.55
N GLN A 37 -8.05 -8.63 -0.19
CA GLN A 37 -7.53 -9.92 -0.67
C GLN A 37 -7.30 -9.97 -2.19
N THR A 38 -7.48 -8.87 -2.91
CA THR A 38 -7.20 -8.86 -4.34
C THR A 38 -5.70 -8.78 -4.59
N ARG A 39 -5.23 -9.62 -5.50
CA ARG A 39 -3.86 -9.57 -6.02
C ARG A 39 -3.66 -8.26 -6.78
N LEU A 40 -2.86 -7.38 -6.18
CA LEU A 40 -2.49 -6.11 -6.78
C LEU A 40 -1.49 -6.34 -7.92
N ALA A 41 -1.49 -5.46 -8.92
CA ALA A 41 -0.41 -5.46 -9.90
C ALA A 41 0.91 -5.12 -9.19
N LEU A 42 2.01 -5.68 -9.65
CA LEU A 42 3.32 -5.43 -9.04
C LEU A 42 3.69 -3.93 -9.05
N GLU A 43 3.22 -3.22 -10.08
CA GLU A 43 3.38 -1.77 -10.22
C GLU A 43 2.60 -0.99 -9.14
N ASP A 44 1.36 -1.41 -8.85
CA ASP A 44 0.49 -0.83 -7.82
C ASP A 44 1.04 -1.08 -6.40
N VAL A 45 1.47 -2.31 -6.11
CA VAL A 45 2.10 -2.66 -4.83
C VAL A 45 3.29 -1.76 -4.55
N LYS A 46 4.15 -1.57 -5.57
CA LYS A 46 5.34 -0.74 -5.44
C LYS A 46 4.99 0.73 -5.18
N ALA A 47 3.94 1.26 -5.83
CA ALA A 47 3.48 2.62 -5.59
C ALA A 47 2.97 2.83 -4.16
N ILE A 48 2.19 1.87 -3.64
CA ILE A 48 1.68 1.88 -2.26
C ILE A 48 2.83 1.83 -1.25
N MET A 49 3.75 0.88 -1.40
CA MET A 49 4.91 0.74 -0.50
C MET A 49 5.75 2.01 -0.47
N LEU A 50 6.02 2.59 -1.65
CA LEU A 50 6.77 3.84 -1.76
C LEU A 50 6.07 5.02 -1.06
N ALA A 51 4.73 5.10 -1.18
CA ALA A 51 3.94 6.12 -0.50
C ALA A 51 3.93 5.94 1.02
N LEU A 52 3.84 4.70 1.51
CA LEU A 52 3.93 4.35 2.92
C LEU A 52 5.31 4.67 3.50
N GLU A 53 6.38 4.27 2.82
CA GLU A 53 7.76 4.62 3.20
C GLU A 53 7.94 6.14 3.27
N LYS A 54 7.42 6.88 2.28
CA LYS A 54 7.50 8.33 2.27
C LYS A 54 6.76 8.95 3.47
N ARG A 55 5.57 8.45 3.82
CA ARG A 55 4.84 8.88 5.03
C ARG A 55 5.60 8.56 6.32
N GLN A 56 6.15 7.35 6.45
CA GLN A 56 6.93 6.97 7.64
C GLN A 56 8.19 7.83 7.78
N LYS A 57 8.89 8.09 6.67
CA LYS A 57 10.11 8.90 6.67
C LYS A 57 9.84 10.34 7.06
N SER A 58 8.71 10.91 6.63
CA SER A 58 8.26 12.22 7.11
C SER A 58 7.93 12.25 8.60
N LYS A 59 7.42 11.13 9.16
CA LYS A 59 7.12 11.01 10.58
C LYS A 59 8.39 10.88 11.44
N LEU A 60 9.42 10.22 10.91
CA LEU A 60 10.73 10.05 11.59
C LEU A 60 11.62 11.30 11.56
N LEU A 61 11.40 12.22 10.62
CA LEU A 61 12.14 13.49 10.53
C LEU A 61 11.53 14.60 11.42
N ALA A 62 10.35 14.36 11.99
CA ALA A 62 9.61 15.34 12.78
C ALA A 62 9.69 15.11 14.30
N ASP A 63 10.49 14.15 14.76
CA ASP A 63 10.73 13.84 16.18
C ASP A 63 12.11 14.33 16.65
#